data_AF-A0A349HVA7-F1
#
_entry.id   AF-A0A349HVA7-F1
#
_cell.length_a   1.000
_cell.length_b   1.000
_cell.length_c   1.000
_cell.angle_alpha   90.00
_cell.angle_beta   90.00
_cell.angle_gamma   90.00
#
_symmetry.space_group_name_H-M   'P 1'
#
loop_
_entity.id
_entity.type
_entity.pdbx_description
1 polymer ?
#
loop_
_entity_poly.entity_id
_entity_poly.type
_entity_poly.pdbx_seq_one_letter_code
_entity_poly.pdbx_strand_id
1 'polypeptide(L)'
;MFENIKKQIKELAKNAVLKAEQELGSGKGQQKKKVAIDYVLKNLPIPEFMKMIVSVILSSFIDDSIELAVSYINSLSKMQGE
;
A
#
# COMPACT_ATOMS: atom_id res chain seq x y z
N MET A 1 19.74 4.52 3.30
CA MET A 1 18.58 4.32 4.21
C MET A 1 17.25 4.67 3.54
N PHE A 2 17.11 5.87 2.98
CA PHE A 2 15.84 6.34 2.41
C PHE A 2 15.33 5.48 1.23
N GLU A 3 16.23 5.03 0.35
CA GLU A 3 15.86 4.11 -0.73
C GLU A 3 15.37 2.75 -0.23
N ASN A 4 15.92 2.26 0.89
CA ASN A 4 15.49 1.00 1.49
C ASN A 4 14.08 1.13 2.07
N ILE A 5 13.78 2.25 2.72
CA ILE A 5 12.43 2.57 3.20
C ILE A 5 11.46 2.64 2.02
N LYS A 6 11.83 3.32 0.92
CA LYS A 6 10.98 3.38 -0.28
C LYS A 6 10.72 2.00 -0.89
N LYS A 7 11.72 1.13 -0.95
CA LYS A 7 11.55 -0.27 -1.41
C LYS A 7 10.59 -1.04 -0.50
N GLN A 8 10.77 -0.92 0.81
CA GLN A 8 9.87 -1.55 1.78
C GLN A 8 8.44 -1.02 1.68
N ILE A 9 8.24 0.29 1.49
CA ILE A 9 6.90 0.87 1.27
C ILE A 9 6.24 0.23 0.04
N LYS A 10 6.96 0.05 -1.07
CA LYS A 10 6.41 -0.59 -2.27
C LYS A 10 6.01 -2.04 -2.02
N GLU A 11 6.85 -2.81 -1.33
CA GLU A 11 6.55 -4.19 -0.96
C GLU A 11 5.35 -4.28 0.00
N LEU A 12 5.35 -3.45 1.03
CA LEU A 12 4.24 -3.35 1.99
C LEU A 12 2.96 -2.93 1.29
N ALA A 13 3.00 -1.96 0.37
CA ALA A 13 1.84 -1.51 -0.39
C ALA A 13 1.24 -2.65 -1.22
N LYS A 14 2.08 -3.42 -1.93
CA LYS A 14 1.63 -4.60 -2.69
C LYS A 14 0.94 -5.62 -1.78
N ASN A 15 1.56 -5.97 -0.67
CA ASN A 15 1.00 -6.93 0.29
C ASN A 15 -0.29 -6.40 0.93
N ALA A 16 -0.34 -5.10 1.22
CA ALA A 16 -1.48 -4.44 1.83
C ALA A 16 -2.70 -4.44 0.89
N VAL A 17 -2.48 -4.17 -0.40
CA VAL A 17 -3.56 -4.23 -1.40
C VAL A 17 -4.04 -5.67 -1.59
N LEU A 18 -3.14 -6.66 -1.69
CA LEU A 18 -3.54 -8.07 -1.76
C LEU A 18 -4.39 -8.48 -0.55
N LYS A 19 -3.96 -8.09 0.65
CA LYS A 19 -4.71 -8.36 1.88
C LYS A 19 -6.06 -7.65 1.88
N ALA A 20 -6.12 -6.40 1.45
CA ALA A 20 -7.38 -5.64 1.37
C ALA A 20 -8.34 -6.23 0.32
N GLU A 21 -7.82 -6.73 -0.80
CA GLU A 21 -8.60 -7.46 -1.80
C GLU A 21 -9.18 -8.76 -1.22
N GLN A 22 -8.38 -9.52 -0.47
CA GLN A 22 -8.81 -10.74 0.20
C GLN A 22 -9.85 -10.49 1.32
N GLU A 23 -9.65 -9.46 2.13
CA GLU A 23 -10.52 -9.19 3.29
C GLU A 23 -11.83 -8.49 2.91
N LEU A 24 -11.79 -7.54 1.97
CA LEU A 24 -12.93 -6.68 1.67
C LEU A 24 -13.71 -7.09 0.41
N GLY A 25 -13.15 -7.96 -0.44
CA GLY A 25 -13.76 -8.37 -1.71
C GLY A 25 -13.97 -7.22 -2.69
N SER A 26 -14.49 -7.49 -3.89
CA SER A 26 -14.67 -6.47 -4.94
C SER A 26 -15.62 -5.33 -4.52
N GLY A 27 -15.34 -4.09 -4.96
CA GLY A 27 -16.29 -2.96 -4.84
C GLY A 27 -16.08 -1.95 -3.71
N LYS A 28 -14.99 -2.03 -2.93
CA LYS A 28 -14.71 -1.13 -1.79
C LYS A 28 -13.40 -0.33 -1.92
N GLY A 29 -13.13 0.24 -3.10
CA GLY A 29 -11.84 0.85 -3.45
C GLY A 29 -11.30 1.85 -2.41
N GLN A 30 -12.12 2.79 -1.93
CA GLN A 30 -11.69 3.76 -0.92
C GLN A 30 -11.37 3.13 0.44
N GLN A 31 -12.16 2.14 0.88
CA GLN A 31 -11.90 1.44 2.16
C GLN A 31 -10.64 0.58 2.05
N LYS A 32 -10.45 -0.12 0.92
CA LYS A 32 -9.22 -0.89 0.65
C LYS A 32 -7.98 -0.02 0.67
N LYS A 33 -8.04 1.15 0.02
CA LYS A 33 -6.94 2.12 0.03
C LYS A 33 -6.61 2.57 1.45
N LYS A 34 -7.62 2.87 2.27
CA LYS A 34 -7.41 3.25 3.69
C LYS A 34 -6.79 2.13 4.52
N VAL A 35 -7.28 0.90 4.39
CA VAL A 35 -6.70 -0.29 5.05
C VAL A 35 -5.25 -0.51 4.59
N ALA A 36 -4.98 -0.30 3.31
CA ALA A 36 -3.65 -0.48 2.76
C ALA A 36 -2.65 0.57 3.31
N ILE A 37 -3.07 1.84 3.40
CA ILE A 37 -2.25 2.91 3.99
C ILE A 37 -1.93 2.59 5.45
N ASP A 38 -2.95 2.23 6.24
CA ASP A 38 -2.78 1.90 7.66
C ASP A 38 -1.84 0.70 7.85
N TYR A 39 -1.97 -0.33 7.00
CA TYR A 39 -1.06 -1.47 7.00
C TYR A 39 0.38 -1.07 6.71
N VAL A 40 0.63 -0.24 5.70
CA VAL A 40 1.99 0.24 5.39
C VAL A 40 2.57 0.98 6.58
N LEU A 41 1.84 1.94 7.15
CA LEU A 41 2.32 2.75 8.28
C LEU A 41 2.64 1.90 9.53
N LYS A 42 1.82 0.89 9.81
CA LYS A 42 2.02 -0.02 10.96
C LYS A 42 3.22 -0.94 10.80
N ASN A 43 3.50 -1.40 9.58
CA ASN A 43 4.52 -2.40 9.29
C ASN A 43 5.87 -1.82 8.83
N LEU A 44 5.99 -0.49 8.75
CA LEU A 44 7.29 0.12 8.48
C LEU A 44 8.27 -0.17 9.63
N PRO A 45 9.48 -0.70 9.35
CA PRO A 45 10.48 -1.02 10.36
C PRO A 45 11.24 0.25 10.77
N ILE A 46 10.50 1.24 11.25
CA ILE A 46 11.02 2.49 11.78
C ILE A 46 10.47 2.71 13.19
N PRO A 47 11.22 3.39 14.06
CA PRO A 47 10.74 3.76 15.40
C PRO A 47 9.43 4.56 15.34
N GLU A 48 8.57 4.41 16.35
CA GLU A 48 7.25 5.03 16.39
C GLU A 48 7.30 6.56 16.24
N PHE A 49 8.30 7.21 16.84
CA PHE A 49 8.50 8.65 16.72
C PHE A 49 8.83 9.10 15.29
N MET A 50 9.46 8.23 14.49
CA MET A 50 9.74 8.50 13.08
C MET A 50 8.53 8.23 12.19
N LYS A 51 7.59 7.36 12.60
CA LYS A 51 6.38 7.07 11.81
C LYS A 51 5.56 8.32 11.54
N MET A 52 5.45 9.23 12.49
CA MET A 52 4.73 10.49 12.30
C MET A 52 5.41 11.39 11.25
N ILE A 53 6.74 11.46 11.27
CA ILE A 53 7.51 12.27 10.31
C ILE A 53 7.43 11.64 8.92
N VAL A 54 7.61 10.32 8.85
CA VAL A 54 7.58 9.55 7.60
C VAL A 54 6.18 9.52 6.99
N SER A 55 5.12 9.40 7.80
CA SER A 55 3.75 9.41 7.29
C SER A 55 3.42 10.75 6.63
N VAL A 56 3.96 11.86 7.13
CA VAL A 56 3.77 13.18 6.53
C VAL A 56 4.63 13.33 5.27
N ILE A 57 5.95 13.09 5.38
CA ILE A 57 6.91 13.33 4.28
C ILE A 57 6.67 12.37 3.10
N LEU A 58 6.37 11.09 3.39
CA LEU A 58 6.15 10.05 2.39
C LEU A 58 4.66 9.78 2.15
N SER A 59 3.74 10.61 2.67
CA SER A 59 2.29 10.46 2.45
C SER A 59 1.94 10.23 0.97
N SER A 60 2.38 11.14 0.11
CA SER A 60 2.16 11.05 -1.35
C SER A 60 2.81 9.81 -1.94
N PHE A 61 4.03 9.45 -1.52
CA PHE A 61 4.72 8.28 -2.05
C PHE A 61 4.06 6.95 -1.63
N ILE A 62 3.54 6.89 -0.40
CA ILE A 62 2.76 5.75 0.10
C ILE A 62 1.48 5.63 -0.72
N ASP A 63 0.79 6.74 -0.95
CA ASP A 63 -0.44 6.77 -1.74
C ASP A 63 -0.21 6.29 -3.18
N ASP A 64 0.81 6.85 -3.84
CA ASP A 64 1.23 6.45 -5.19
C ASP A 64 1.60 4.98 -5.26
N SER A 65 2.32 4.47 -4.26
CA SER A 65 2.74 3.06 -4.20
C SER A 65 1.54 2.11 -4.07
N ILE A 66 0.54 2.51 -3.30
CA ILE A 66 -0.71 1.75 -3.13
C ILE A 66 -1.52 1.81 -4.42
N GLU A 67 -1.64 2.98 -5.05
CA GLU A 67 -2.37 3.14 -6.30
C GLU A 67 -1.75 2.34 -7.45
N LEU A 68 -0.41 2.33 -7.53
CA LEU A 68 0.34 1.45 -8.42
C LEU A 68 0.04 -0.03 -8.17
N ALA A 69 0.01 -0.45 -6.90
CA ALA A 69 -0.29 -1.83 -6.54
C ALA A 69 -1.74 -2.23 -6.88
N VAL A 70 -2.71 -1.35 -6.62
CA VAL A 70 -4.12 -1.53 -7.02
C VAL A 70 -4.24 -1.64 -8.53
N SER A 71 -3.60 -0.73 -9.26
CA SER A 71 -3.61 -0.72 -10.73
C SER A 71 -3.03 -2.02 -11.30
N TYR A 72 -1.90 -2.47 -10.75
CA TYR A 72 -1.26 -3.73 -11.13
C TYR A 72 -2.14 -4.96 -10.87
N ILE A 73 -2.77 -5.05 -9.70
CA ILE A 73 -3.66 -6.17 -9.37
C ILE A 73 -4.90 -6.15 -10.27
N ASN A 74 -5.48 -4.98 -10.50
CA ASN A 74 -6.62 -4.83 -11.40
C ASN A 74 -6.26 -5.19 -12.85
N SER A 75 -5.04 -4.86 -13.32
CA SER A 75 -4.59 -5.24 -14.65
C SER A 75 -4.40 -6.75 -14.79
N LEU A 76 -3.88 -7.41 -13.74
CA LEU A 76 -3.78 -8.88 -13.70
C LEU A 76 -5.16 -9.55 -13.72
N SER A 77 -6.11 -9.06 -12.94
CA SER A 77 -7.47 -9.60 -12.92
C SER A 77 -8.19 -9.43 -14.26
N LYS A 78 -7.93 -8.34 -14.98
CA LYS A 78 -8.45 -8.15 -16.35
C LYS A 78 -7.84 -9.13 -17.35
N MET A 79 -6.54 -9.42 -17.25
CA MET A 79 -5.85 -10.36 -18.15
C MET A 79 -6.25 -11.83 -17.92
N GLN A 80 -6.75 -12.20 -16.74
CA GLN A 80 -7.22 -13.56 -16.44
C GLN A 80 -8.70 -13.80 -16.76
N GLY A 81 -9.41 -12.77 -17.22
CA GLY A 81 -10.84 -12.81 -17.53
C GLY A 81 -11.19 -12.81 -19.02
N GLU A 82 -10.20 -12.96 -19.91
CA GLU A 82 -10.38 -13.15 -21.36
C GLU A 82 -10.07 -14.58 -21.80
#